data_AF-F2NDQ8-F1
#
_entry.id   AF-F2NDQ8-F1
#
_cell.length_a   1.000
_cell.length_b   1.000
_cell.length_c   1.000
_cell.angle_alpha   90.00
_cell.angle_beta   90.00
_cell.angle_gamma   90.00
#
_symmetry.space_group_name_H-M   'P 1'
#
loop_
_entity.id
_entity.type
_entity.pdbx_description
1 polymer ?
#
loop_
_entity_poly.entity_id
_entity_poly.type
_entity_poly.pdbx_seq_one_letter_code
_entity_poly.pdbx_strand_id
1 'polypeptide(L)'
;MFGYNITTLIIILVIALLLFGPKRLPELGDSIGKAIRGFKKASEAEPEPLPSAEAKASPATGSQTVTAVKLCPQCQKELGGDFAFCPHCGHKVKEAGNG
;
A
#
# COMPACT_ATOMS: atom_id res chain seq x y z
N MET A 1 19.59 20.61 -19.99
CA MET A 1 19.00 21.91 -19.58
C MET A 1 17.95 21.72 -18.46
N PHE A 2 18.20 20.87 -17.47
CA PHE A 2 17.30 20.66 -16.33
C PHE A 2 18.09 20.83 -15.04
N GLY A 3 18.52 22.07 -14.80
CA GLY A 3 19.27 22.49 -13.62
C GLY A 3 18.35 23.04 -12.53
N TYR A 4 17.18 22.44 -12.32
CA TYR A 4 16.39 22.73 -11.12
C TYR A 4 16.93 21.84 -10.01
N ASN A 5 17.60 22.45 -9.04
CA ASN A 5 18.05 21.75 -7.85
C ASN A 5 16.84 21.15 -7.12
N ILE A 6 17.00 19.92 -6.60
CA ILE A 6 15.93 19.20 -5.88
C ILE A 6 15.33 20.07 -4.77
N THR A 7 16.13 20.91 -4.11
CA THR A 7 15.67 21.84 -3.07
C THR A 7 14.58 22.79 -3.57
N THR A 8 14.69 23.30 -4.80
CA THR A 8 13.68 24.21 -5.35
C THR A 8 12.36 23.48 -5.64
N LEU A 9 12.41 22.23 -6.13
CA LEU A 9 11.20 21.43 -6.26
C LEU A 9 10.54 21.13 -4.91
N ILE A 10 11.34 20.88 -3.87
CA ILE A 10 10.83 20.68 -2.51
C ILE A 10 10.14 21.95 -1.99
N ILE A 11 10.71 23.14 -2.19
CA ILE A 11 10.11 24.40 -1.75
C ILE A 11 8.72 24.60 -2.39
N ILE A 12 8.62 24.38 -3.71
CA ILE A 12 7.34 24.50 -4.43
C ILE A 12 6.34 23.45 -3.94
N LEU A 13 6.78 22.22 -3.70
CA LEU A 13 5.94 21.15 -3.15
C LEU A 13 5.38 21.54 -1.77
N VAL A 14 6.19 22.14 -0.89
CA VAL A 14 5.76 22.58 0.44
C VAL A 14 4.73 23.70 0.33
N ILE A 15 4.93 24.67 -0.56
CA ILE A 15 3.94 25.74 -0.79
C ILE A 15 2.63 25.15 -1.34
N ALA A 16 2.71 24.23 -2.30
CA ALA A 16 1.53 23.53 -2.83
C ALA A 16 0.81 22.73 -1.73
N LEU A 17 1.56 22.06 -0.86
CA LEU A 17 1.04 21.34 0.31
C LEU A 17 0.36 22.25 1.32
N LEU A 18 0.82 23.49 1.49
CA LEU A 18 0.16 24.47 2.35
C LEU A 18 -1.17 24.95 1.74
N LEU A 19 -1.21 25.17 0.43
CA LEU A 19 -2.43 25.63 -0.28
C LEU A 19 -3.47 24.53 -0.42
N PHE A 20 -3.05 23.35 -0.89
CA PHE A 20 -3.94 22.21 -1.13
C PHE A 20 -4.14 21.33 0.10
N GLY A 21 -3.22 21.38 1.07
CA GLY A 21 -3.20 20.51 2.24
C GLY A 21 -2.55 19.14 1.96
N PRO A 22 -1.80 18.57 2.92
CA PRO A 22 -1.17 17.25 2.77
C PRO A 22 -2.15 16.10 2.59
N LYS A 23 -3.40 16.27 3.02
CA LYS A 23 -4.45 15.25 2.88
C LYS A 23 -4.96 15.10 1.44
N ARG A 24 -4.86 16.15 0.62
CA ARG A 24 -5.38 16.12 -0.77
C ARG A 24 -4.41 15.44 -1.73
N LEU A 25 -3.11 15.50 -1.48
CA LEU A 25 -2.09 14.84 -2.32
C LEU A 25 -2.27 13.31 -2.47
N PRO A 26 -2.45 12.52 -1.39
CA PRO A 26 -2.68 11.07 -1.54
C PRO A 26 -4.03 10.76 -2.19
N GLU A 27 -5.05 11.58 -1.94
CA GLU A 27 -6.39 11.43 -2.53
C GLU A 27 -6.36 11.65 -4.06
N LEU A 28 -5.66 12.69 -4.52
CA LEU A 28 -5.43 12.95 -5.95
C LEU A 28 -4.52 11.87 -6.56
N GLY A 29 -3.46 11.47 -5.86
CA GLY A 29 -2.51 10.45 -6.30
C GLY A 29 -3.14 9.06 -6.51
N ASP A 30 -4.12 8.67 -5.67
CA ASP A 30 -4.82 7.39 -5.82
C ASP A 30 -5.66 7.33 -7.11
N SER A 31 -6.33 8.43 -7.44
CA SER A 31 -7.13 8.55 -8.67
C SER A 31 -6.27 8.55 -9.94
N ILE A 32 -5.19 9.34 -9.94
CA ILE A 32 -4.22 9.41 -11.04
C ILE A 32 -3.49 8.07 -11.17
N GLY A 33 -3.13 7.45 -10.05
CA GLY A 33 -2.41 6.17 -10.01
C GLY A 33 -3.22 5.04 -10.64
N LYS A 34 -4.53 4.98 -10.40
CA LYS A 34 -5.44 4.03 -11.07
C LYS A 34 -5.50 4.27 -12.57
N ALA A 35 -5.59 5.54 -13.00
CA ALA A 35 -5.60 5.90 -14.42
C ALA A 35 -4.29 5.52 -15.12
N ILE A 36 -3.13 5.83 -14.52
CA ILE A 36 -1.81 5.47 -15.05
C ILE A 36 -1.65 3.95 -15.12
N ARG A 37 -2.08 3.20 -14.10
CA ARG A 37 -2.03 1.72 -14.11
C ARG A 37 -2.89 1.14 -15.23
N GLY A 38 -4.08 1.69 -15.47
CA GLY A 38 -4.94 1.30 -16.58
C GLY A 38 -4.32 1.62 -17.94
N PHE A 39 -3.74 2.83 -18.08
CA PHE A 39 -3.04 3.26 -19.29
C PHE A 39 -1.83 2.37 -19.58
N LYS A 40 -1.02 2.04 -18.56
CA LYS A 40 0.14 1.16 -18.71
C LYS A 40 -0.27 -0.25 -19.15
N LYS A 41 -1.33 -0.81 -18.56
CA LYS A 41 -1.91 -2.11 -18.97
C LYS A 41 -2.38 -2.11 -20.42
N ALA A 42 -3.01 -1.02 -20.88
CA ALA A 42 -3.48 -0.88 -22.25
C ALA A 42 -2.32 -0.65 -23.24
N SER A 43 -1.27 0.07 -22.84
CA SER A 43 -0.07 0.27 -23.67
C SER A 43 0.83 -0.97 -23.75
N GLU A 44 0.82 -1.83 -22.74
CA GLU A 44 1.59 -3.09 -22.71
C GLU A 44 0.81 -4.26 -23.32
N ALA A 45 -0.49 -4.12 -23.61
CA ALA A 45 -1.30 -5.15 -24.26
C ALA A 45 -1.19 -5.05 -25.79
N GLU A 46 -0.43 -5.97 -26.39
CA GLU A 46 -0.51 -6.27 -27.82
C GLU A 46 -1.92 -6.83 -28.18
N PRO A 47 -2.34 -6.74 -29.47
CA PRO A 47 -3.73 -6.93 -29.89
C PRO A 47 -4.18 -8.40 -29.81
N GLU A 48 -4.47 -8.90 -28.62
CA GLU A 48 -5.07 -10.22 -28.39
C GLU A 48 -6.18 -10.13 -27.32
N PRO A 49 -7.22 -10.98 -27.42
CA PRO A 49 -8.54 -10.73 -26.84
C PRO A 49 -8.58 -10.79 -25.31
N LEU A 50 -9.27 -9.78 -24.76
CA LEU A 50 -9.46 -9.45 -23.35
C LEU A 50 -9.86 -10.64 -22.46
N PRO A 51 -9.23 -10.79 -21.28
CA PRO A 51 -9.94 -11.24 -20.08
C PRO A 51 -10.46 -10.02 -19.31
N SER A 52 -11.75 -10.12 -19.01
CA SER A 52 -12.58 -9.21 -18.23
C SER A 52 -11.92 -8.63 -16.98
N ALA A 53 -12.36 -7.41 -16.68
CA ALA A 53 -12.21 -6.76 -15.40
C ALA A 53 -12.67 -7.66 -14.25
N GLU A 54 -11.73 -8.03 -13.38
CA GLU A 54 -12.02 -8.34 -11.98
C GLU A 54 -11.12 -7.49 -11.09
N ALA A 55 -11.81 -6.76 -10.23
CA ALA A 55 -11.27 -5.92 -9.19
C ALA A 55 -10.49 -6.75 -8.16
N LYS A 56 -9.26 -6.33 -7.89
CA LYS A 56 -8.80 -6.26 -6.50
C LYS A 56 -8.33 -4.85 -6.21
N ALA A 57 -9.13 -4.16 -5.40
CA ALA A 57 -8.74 -2.98 -4.69
C ALA A 57 -7.69 -3.32 -3.62
N SER A 58 -6.85 -2.31 -3.35
CA SER A 58 -5.81 -2.19 -2.31
C SER A 58 -4.47 -2.87 -2.60
N PRO A 59 -3.35 -2.14 -2.53
CA PRO A 59 -2.98 -1.40 -1.32
C PRO A 59 -2.74 0.10 -1.54
N ALA A 60 -3.55 0.93 -0.86
CA ALA A 60 -3.04 2.09 -0.15
C ALA A 60 -3.01 1.71 1.32
N THR A 61 -1.97 0.99 1.72
CA THR A 61 -1.58 0.91 3.12
C THR A 61 -0.17 1.49 3.17
N GLY A 62 -0.03 2.65 3.81
CA GLY A 62 1.20 2.93 4.52
C GLY A 62 1.40 1.81 5.53
N SER A 63 2.21 0.81 5.16
CA SER A 63 2.75 -0.21 6.04
C SER A 63 3.96 -0.79 5.33
N GLN A 64 5.07 -0.05 5.43
CA GLN A 64 6.33 -0.73 5.63
C GLN A 64 6.18 -1.53 6.93
N THR A 65 5.98 -2.84 6.83
CA THR A 65 6.52 -3.90 7.69
C THR A 65 5.94 -5.22 7.20
N VAL A 66 6.70 -5.93 6.38
CA VAL A 66 6.54 -7.38 6.28
C VAL A 66 7.11 -7.93 7.60
N THR A 67 6.28 -7.97 8.65
CA THR A 67 6.59 -8.72 9.88
C THR A 67 5.97 -10.11 9.72
N ALA A 68 6.78 -11.12 10.03
CA ALA A 68 6.50 -12.54 9.84
C ALA A 68 5.09 -12.95 10.31
N VAL A 69 4.29 -13.49 9.40
CA VAL A 69 2.98 -14.08 9.69
C VAL A 69 3.18 -15.27 10.63
N LYS A 70 2.70 -15.15 11.87
CA LYS A 70 2.77 -16.21 12.87
C LYS A 70 1.47 -17.02 12.85
N LEU A 71 1.56 -18.34 12.69
CA LEU A 71 0.38 -19.22 12.73
C LEU A 71 0.03 -19.61 14.18
N CYS A 72 -1.27 -19.65 14.47
CA CYS A 72 -1.78 -20.18 15.73
C CYS A 72 -1.85 -21.73 15.69
N PRO A 73 -1.20 -22.47 16.61
CA PRO A 73 -1.13 -23.95 16.56
C PRO A 73 -2.45 -24.67 16.90
N GLN A 74 -3.42 -23.99 17.53
CA GLN A 74 -4.73 -24.57 17.86
C GLN A 74 -5.78 -24.39 16.76
N CYS A 75 -5.60 -23.38 15.90
CA CYS A 75 -6.67 -22.89 15.01
C CYS A 75 -6.16 -22.73 13.56
N GLN A 76 -4.85 -22.91 13.33
CA GLN A 76 -4.07 -22.80 12.09
C GLN A 76 -4.31 -21.55 11.22
N LYS A 77 -5.05 -20.56 11.73
CA LYS A 77 -5.30 -19.28 11.08
C LYS A 77 -4.10 -18.36 11.24
N GLU A 78 -3.79 -17.67 10.15
CA GLU A 78 -2.73 -16.69 10.04
C GLU A 78 -3.08 -15.44 10.85
N LEU A 79 -2.26 -15.12 11.84
CA LEU A 79 -2.43 -13.92 12.66
C LEU A 79 -1.46 -12.86 12.13
N GLY A 80 -2.01 -11.79 11.55
CA GLY A 80 -1.26 -10.67 11.03
C GLY A 80 -0.89 -9.66 12.11
N GLY A 81 -0.14 -10.06 13.14
CA GLY A 81 0.39 -9.15 14.16
C GLY A 81 0.73 -9.79 15.52
N ASP A 82 1.21 -8.95 16.44
CA ASP A 82 1.63 -9.29 17.81
C ASP A 82 0.43 -9.24 18.79
N PHE A 83 -0.37 -10.31 18.81
CA PHE A 83 -1.51 -10.44 19.73
C PHE A 83 -1.26 -11.56 20.76
N ALA A 84 -1.26 -11.20 22.05
CA ALA A 84 -1.07 -12.13 23.18
C ALA A 84 -2.18 -13.20 23.34
N PHE A 85 -3.34 -13.00 22.72
CA PHE A 85 -4.49 -13.90 22.72
C PHE A 85 -5.08 -14.00 21.32
N CYS A 86 -5.44 -15.21 20.88
CA CYS A 86 -6.04 -15.41 19.56
C CYS A 86 -7.51 -14.92 19.57
N PRO A 87 -7.91 -13.96 18.71
CA PRO A 87 -9.26 -13.40 18.68
C PRO A 87 -10.33 -14.38 18.19
N HIS A 88 -9.94 -15.50 17.57
CA HIS A 88 -10.86 -16.51 17.06
C HIS A 88 -11.11 -17.68 18.01
N CYS A 89 -10.21 -17.95 18.95
CA CYS A 89 -10.31 -19.12 19.82
C CYS A 89 -9.97 -18.82 21.30
N GLY A 90 -9.64 -17.57 21.64
CA GLY A 90 -9.43 -17.12 23.03
C GLY A 90 -8.18 -17.67 23.72
N HIS A 91 -7.44 -18.56 23.06
CA HIS A 91 -6.25 -19.18 23.63
C HIS A 91 -5.05 -18.22 23.58
N LYS A 92 -4.19 -18.25 24.61
CA LYS A 92 -2.96 -17.45 24.60
C LYS A 92 -2.00 -17.93 23.50
N VAL A 93 -1.48 -16.99 22.73
CA VAL A 93 -0.46 -17.23 21.70
C VAL A 93 0.86 -16.68 22.22
N LYS A 94 1.83 -17.57 22.43
CA LYS A 94 3.18 -17.23 22.89
C LYS A 94 3.93 -16.60 21.71
N GLU A 95 4.23 -15.30 21.80
CA GLU A 95 5.03 -14.58 20.81
C GLU A 95 6.44 -15.20 20.75
N ALA A 96 6.96 -15.43 19.54
CA ALA A 96 8.36 -15.78 19.37
C ALA A 96 9.09 -14.48 19.04
N GLY A 97 9.48 -13.76 20.08
CA GLY A 97 10.46 -12.68 19.95
C GLY A 97 11.79 -13.26 19.50
N ASN A 98 12.30 -12.75 18.38
CA ASN A 98 13.68 -12.93 17.93
C ASN A 98 14.60 -12.20 18.93
N GLY A 99 15.62 -12.88 19.45
CA GLY A 99 16.74 -12.25 20.15
C GLY A 99 17.60 -11.42 19.22
#